data_AF-F8NTS9-F1
#
_entry.id   AF-F8NTS9-F1
#
_cell.length_a   1.000
_cell.length_b   1.000
_cell.length_c   1.000
_cell.angle_alpha   90.00
_cell.angle_beta   90.00
_cell.angle_gamma   90.00
#
_symmetry.space_group_name_H-M   'P 1'
#
loop_
_entity.id
_entity.type
_entity.pdbx_description
1 polymer ?
#
loop_
_entity_poly.entity_id
_entity_poly.type
_entity_poly.pdbx_seq_one_letter_code
_entity_poly.pdbx_strand_id
1 'polypeptide(L)'
;MSFYHPTKTFDLTGKVLVVPIVSVANVSQLAVDLLVASLSLERIGLFDTKYLIPAVGAREDGQAGITTSLELYGKNGMDIIVAQQRSPPLKSYKQDFVDALLGFVQESGVAAALFLGGVDMSNRTDAQML
;
A
#
# COMPACT_ATOMS: atom_id res chain seq x y z
N MET A 1 -12.75 4.90 -14.88
CA MET A 1 -11.48 4.15 -14.95
C MET A 1 -11.37 3.32 -13.68
N SER A 2 -10.91 2.07 -13.76
CA SER A 2 -10.79 1.21 -12.58
C SER A 2 -9.72 1.76 -11.63
N PHE A 3 -9.93 1.63 -10.31
CA PHE A 3 -8.96 2.09 -9.31
C PHE A 3 -7.71 1.19 -9.25
N TYR A 4 -7.86 -0.09 -9.57
CA TYR A 4 -6.79 -1.09 -9.57
C TYR A 4 -6.52 -1.60 -10.99
N HIS A 5 -5.24 -1.82 -11.30
CA HIS A 5 -4.73 -2.30 -12.59
C HIS A 5 -3.76 -3.48 -12.35
N PRO A 6 -4.21 -4.74 -12.50
CA PRO A 6 -3.34 -5.90 -12.31
C PRO A 6 -2.25 -5.97 -13.39
N THR A 7 -1.02 -6.28 -12.99
CA THR A 7 0.11 -6.50 -13.92
C THR A 7 0.29 -7.98 -14.27
N LYS A 8 -0.28 -8.88 -13.47
CA LYS A 8 -0.31 -10.32 -13.69
C LYS A 8 -1.57 -10.92 -13.06
N THR A 9 -1.93 -12.13 -13.46
CA THR A 9 -3.02 -12.88 -12.79
C THR A 9 -2.59 -13.26 -11.39
N PHE A 10 -3.34 -12.80 -10.38
CA PHE A 10 -3.08 -13.06 -8.97
C PHE A 10 -4.40 -13.04 -8.19
N ASP A 11 -4.66 -14.08 -7.40
CA ASP A 11 -5.87 -14.16 -6.57
C ASP A 11 -5.67 -13.40 -5.26
N LEU A 12 -6.56 -12.44 -4.98
CA LEU A 12 -6.55 -11.64 -3.75
C LEU A 12 -7.45 -12.24 -2.66
N THR A 13 -8.30 -13.21 -3.03
CA THR A 13 -9.33 -13.77 -2.16
C THR A 13 -8.74 -14.38 -0.90
N GLY A 14 -9.28 -14.03 0.26
CA GLY A 14 -8.86 -14.58 1.55
C GLY A 14 -7.53 -14.03 2.09
N LYS A 15 -6.83 -13.17 1.35
CA LYS A 15 -5.56 -12.58 1.80
C LYS A 15 -5.76 -11.40 2.75
N VAL A 16 -4.75 -11.07 3.54
CA VAL A 16 -4.69 -9.85 4.35
C VAL A 16 -3.99 -8.76 3.54
N LEU A 17 -4.67 -7.64 3.31
CA LEU A 17 -4.11 -6.46 2.69
C LEU A 17 -3.47 -5.55 3.74
N VAL A 18 -2.16 -5.34 3.65
CA VAL A 18 -1.43 -4.38 4.48
C VAL A 18 -1.36 -3.04 3.75
N VAL A 19 -1.87 -1.97 4.39
CA VAL A 19 -1.92 -0.62 3.83
C VAL A 19 -1.12 0.35 4.70
N PRO A 20 -0.05 0.97 4.18
CA PRO A 20 0.68 2.00 4.91
C PRO A 20 -0.10 3.31 4.85
N ILE A 21 -0.30 3.97 5.98
CA ILE A 21 -0.80 5.33 6.04
C ILE A 21 0.40 6.28 6.12
N VAL A 22 0.46 7.25 5.21
CA VAL A 22 1.46 8.33 5.28
C VAL A 22 1.31 9.06 6.62
N SER A 23 2.30 8.85 7.49
CA SER A 23 2.24 9.22 8.90
C SER A 23 3.62 9.62 9.43
N VAL A 24 3.72 9.86 10.74
CA VAL A 24 4.93 10.38 11.39
C VAL A 24 6.15 9.52 11.04
N ALA A 25 7.23 10.19 10.65
CA ALA A 25 8.52 9.60 10.28
C ALA A 25 8.47 8.51 9.17
N ASN A 26 7.38 8.43 8.39
CA ASN A 26 7.18 7.43 7.34
C ASN A 26 7.38 5.97 7.82
N VAL A 27 7.11 5.70 9.10
CA VAL A 27 7.40 4.40 9.73
C VAL A 27 6.64 3.27 9.03
N SER A 28 5.37 3.49 8.71
CA SER A 28 4.54 2.50 8.00
C SER A 28 5.04 2.24 6.58
N GLN A 29 5.50 3.26 5.86
CA GLN A 29 6.09 3.10 4.52
C GLN A 29 7.39 2.29 4.58
N LEU A 30 8.27 2.58 5.54
CA LEU A 30 9.49 1.79 5.74
C LEU A 30 9.14 0.34 6.14
N ALA A 31 8.14 0.14 6.99
CA ALA A 31 7.71 -1.19 7.40
C ALA A 31 7.23 -2.02 6.21
N VAL A 32 6.42 -1.45 5.31
CA VAL A 32 5.99 -2.18 4.12
C VAL A 32 7.13 -2.43 3.13
N ASP A 33 8.07 -1.51 2.98
CA ASP A 33 9.27 -1.72 2.15
C ASP A 33 10.09 -2.90 2.66
N LEU A 34 10.28 -3.00 3.99
CA LEU A 34 10.95 -4.13 4.62
C LEU A 34 10.16 -5.44 4.44
N LEU A 35 8.83 -5.43 4.53
CA LEU A 35 8.00 -6.61 4.28
C LEU A 35 8.13 -7.08 2.82
N VAL A 36 8.08 -6.15 1.86
CA VAL A 36 8.23 -6.45 0.43
C VAL A 36 9.61 -7.07 0.16
N ALA A 37 10.68 -6.46 0.65
CA ALA A 37 12.04 -6.96 0.45
C ALA A 37 12.28 -8.31 1.16
N SER A 38 11.92 -8.40 2.45
CA SER A 38 12.22 -9.58 3.29
C SER A 38 11.45 -10.82 2.86
N LEU A 39 10.24 -10.66 2.34
CA LEU A 39 9.41 -11.77 1.86
C LEU A 39 9.58 -12.01 0.35
N SER A 40 10.41 -11.19 -0.31
CA SER A 40 10.62 -11.19 -1.75
C SER A 40 9.29 -11.14 -2.50
N LEU A 41 8.41 -10.20 -2.12
CA LEU A 41 7.13 -9.98 -2.77
C LEU A 41 7.35 -9.38 -4.15
N GLU A 42 6.49 -9.74 -5.10
CA GLU A 42 6.56 -9.22 -6.46
C GLU A 42 5.42 -8.25 -6.72
N ARG A 43 5.64 -7.26 -7.58
CA ARG A 43 4.57 -6.35 -7.99
C ARG A 43 3.49 -7.12 -8.76
N ILE A 44 2.28 -7.12 -8.24
CA ILE A 44 1.10 -7.79 -8.82
C ILE A 44 0.08 -6.81 -9.41
N GLY A 45 0.18 -5.52 -9.09
CA GLY A 45 -0.67 -4.50 -9.67
C GLY A 45 -0.24 -3.08 -9.36
N LEU A 46 -0.94 -2.14 -9.99
CA LEU A 46 -0.79 -0.70 -9.83
C LEU A 46 -2.14 -0.11 -9.44
N PHE A 47 -2.13 0.98 -8.68
CA PHE A 47 -3.33 1.74 -8.40
C PHE A 47 -3.38 3.01 -9.25
N ASP A 48 -4.59 3.54 -9.46
CA ASP A 48 -4.82 4.76 -10.22
C ASP A 48 -4.08 5.95 -9.58
N THR A 49 -3.10 6.50 -10.31
CA THR A 49 -2.22 7.54 -9.81
C THR A 49 -2.87 8.92 -9.77
N LYS A 50 -4.07 9.11 -10.35
CA LYS A 50 -4.71 10.43 -10.42
C LYS A 50 -4.99 11.05 -9.04
N TYR A 51 -5.11 10.22 -8.02
CA TYR A 51 -5.41 10.62 -6.64
C TYR A 51 -4.17 11.05 -5.85
N LEU A 52 -2.97 10.75 -6.35
CA LEU A 52 -1.71 10.84 -5.62
C LEU A 52 -0.80 11.91 -6.23
N ILE A 53 0.11 12.47 -5.45
CA ILE A 53 1.17 13.31 -6.00
C ILE A 53 1.97 12.44 -6.99
N PRO A 54 2.18 12.88 -8.25
CA PRO A 54 2.91 12.08 -9.23
C PRO A 54 4.31 11.72 -8.75
N ALA A 55 4.61 10.42 -8.68
CA ALA A 55 5.93 9.89 -8.39
C ALA A 55 6.25 8.79 -9.40
N VAL A 56 7.43 8.88 -10.02
CA VAL A 56 7.93 7.90 -10.99
C VAL A 56 9.41 7.66 -10.71
N GLY A 57 9.82 6.40 -10.75
CA GLY A 57 11.21 6.01 -10.58
C GLY A 57 11.56 4.74 -11.35
N ALA A 58 12.85 4.40 -11.35
CA ALA A 58 13.30 3.08 -11.77
C ALA A 58 12.84 2.03 -10.76
N ARG A 59 12.58 0.80 -11.23
CA ARG A 59 12.30 -0.31 -10.32
C ARG A 59 13.59 -0.82 -9.68
N GLU A 60 13.45 -1.38 -8.49
CA GLU A 60 14.55 -1.99 -7.73
C GLU A 60 15.14 -3.20 -8.47
N ASP A 61 16.39 -3.55 -8.14
CA ASP A 61 17.12 -4.71 -8.66
C ASP A 61 17.23 -4.80 -10.20
N GLY A 62 17.22 -3.65 -10.88
CA GLY A 62 17.32 -3.59 -12.34
C GLY A 62 16.10 -4.15 -13.07
N GLN A 63 14.97 -4.30 -12.37
CA GLN A 63 13.74 -4.79 -13.00
C GLN A 63 13.25 -3.81 -14.08
N ALA A 64 12.72 -4.36 -15.18
CA ALA A 64 12.22 -3.56 -16.28
C ALA A 64 10.96 -2.75 -15.90
N GLY A 65 10.84 -1.56 -16.51
CA GLY A 65 9.72 -0.64 -16.33
C GLY A 65 9.97 0.42 -15.26
N ILE A 66 8.89 1.06 -14.84
CA ILE A 66 8.90 2.12 -13.83
C ILE A 66 8.13 1.70 -12.58
N THR A 67 8.47 2.28 -11.43
CA THR A 67 7.60 2.30 -10.24
C THR A 67 6.77 3.59 -10.24
N THR A 68 5.57 3.53 -9.65
CA THR A 68 4.64 4.66 -9.56
C THR A 68 4.25 4.96 -8.11
N SER A 69 3.37 5.95 -7.92
CA SER A 69 2.92 6.45 -6.62
C SER A 69 2.35 5.40 -5.64
N LEU A 70 1.65 4.39 -6.15
CA LEU A 70 1.00 3.35 -5.33
C LEU A 70 0.90 2.03 -6.12
N GLU A 71 1.48 0.98 -5.55
CA GLU A 71 1.59 -0.34 -6.18
C GLU A 71 1.18 -1.44 -5.19
N LEU A 72 0.76 -2.59 -5.71
CA LEU A 72 0.41 -3.76 -4.90
C LEU A 72 1.45 -4.86 -5.12
N TYR A 73 1.93 -5.43 -4.01
CA TYR A 73 2.92 -6.50 -3.98
C TYR A 73 2.36 -7.76 -3.32
N GLY A 74 2.74 -8.92 -3.84
CA GLY A 74 2.32 -10.22 -3.32
C GLY A 74 3.16 -11.37 -3.88
N LYS A 75 2.96 -12.56 -3.33
CA LYS A 75 3.65 -13.78 -3.75
C LYS A 75 2.72 -14.99 -3.58
N ASN A 76 2.75 -15.91 -4.54
CA ASN A 76 1.98 -17.14 -4.44
C ASN A 76 2.42 -17.95 -3.21
N GLY A 77 1.46 -18.55 -2.50
CA GLY A 77 1.70 -19.27 -1.25
C GLY A 77 1.81 -18.39 0.00
N MET A 78 1.65 -17.06 -0.12
CA MET A 78 1.57 -16.14 1.01
C MET A 78 0.12 -15.66 1.20
N ASP A 79 -0.29 -15.53 2.46
CA ASP A 79 -1.62 -15.02 2.82
C ASP A 79 -1.66 -13.50 2.97
N ILE A 80 -0.55 -12.82 2.70
CA ILE A 80 -0.46 -11.36 2.78
C ILE A 80 -0.19 -10.74 1.41
N ILE A 81 -0.77 -9.58 1.20
CA ILE A 81 -0.46 -8.66 0.11
C ILE A 81 -0.19 -7.28 0.70
N VAL A 82 0.69 -6.52 0.10
CA VAL A 82 1.22 -5.28 0.68
C VAL A 82 1.08 -4.16 -0.34
N ALA A 83 0.37 -3.10 0.04
CA ALA A 83 0.36 -1.86 -0.72
C ALA A 83 1.65 -1.09 -0.40
N GLN A 84 2.35 -0.62 -1.43
CA GLN A 84 3.51 0.24 -1.28
C GLN A 84 3.17 1.63 -1.80
N GLN A 85 3.23 2.63 -0.92
CA GLN A 85 2.90 4.01 -1.23
C GLN A 85 4.17 4.89 -1.23
N ARG A 86 4.51 5.46 -2.39
CA ARG A 86 5.70 6.31 -2.58
C ARG A 86 5.39 7.81 -2.47
N SER A 87 4.12 8.20 -2.53
CA SER A 87 3.69 9.60 -2.48
C SER A 87 2.32 9.76 -1.82
N PRO A 88 2.04 10.88 -1.12
CA PRO A 88 0.77 11.09 -0.46
C PRO A 88 -0.38 11.40 -1.44
N PRO A 89 -1.64 11.24 -1.00
CA PRO A 89 -2.81 11.71 -1.76
C PRO A 89 -2.80 13.23 -1.94
N LEU A 90 -3.29 13.69 -3.09
CA LEU A 90 -3.55 15.10 -3.33
C LEU A 90 -4.65 15.58 -2.38
N LYS A 91 -4.45 16.73 -1.73
CA LYS A 91 -5.43 17.27 -0.76
C LYS A 91 -6.83 17.42 -1.35
N SER A 92 -6.93 17.83 -2.61
CA SER A 92 -8.19 18.01 -3.35
C SER A 92 -8.92 16.69 -3.66
N TYR A 93 -8.22 15.56 -3.65
CA TYR A 93 -8.74 14.23 -3.97
C TYR A 93 -8.76 13.29 -2.76
N LYS A 94 -8.57 13.82 -1.55
CA LYS A 94 -8.39 13.00 -0.34
C LYS A 94 -9.57 12.05 -0.11
N GLN A 95 -10.80 12.57 -0.19
CA GLN A 95 -11.99 11.75 0.05
C GLN A 95 -12.18 10.73 -1.08
N ASP A 96 -12.09 11.17 -2.34
CA ASP A 96 -12.22 10.27 -3.49
C ASP A 96 -11.18 9.13 -3.47
N PHE A 97 -9.96 9.40 -3.00
CA PHE A 97 -8.93 8.38 -2.80
C PHE A 97 -9.33 7.35 -1.74
N VAL A 98 -9.84 7.83 -0.60
CA VAL A 98 -10.29 6.97 0.50
C VAL A 98 -11.45 6.10 0.04
N ASP A 99 -12.44 6.69 -0.64
CA ASP A 99 -13.61 5.97 -1.14
C ASP A 99 -13.21 4.90 -2.16
N ALA A 100 -12.30 5.24 -3.09
CA ALA A 100 -11.81 4.29 -4.08
C ALA A 100 -10.98 3.14 -3.46
N LEU A 101 -10.14 3.45 -2.47
CA LEU A 101 -9.37 2.46 -1.74
C LEU A 101 -10.28 1.51 -0.94
N LEU A 102 -11.25 2.05 -0.20
CA LEU A 102 -12.20 1.24 0.57
C LEU A 102 -13.12 0.42 -0.33
N GLY A 103 -13.55 0.97 -1.48
CA GLY A 103 -14.27 0.23 -2.51
C GLY A 103 -13.47 -0.96 -3.01
N PHE A 104 -12.18 -0.76 -3.33
CA PHE A 104 -11.28 -1.85 -3.70
C PHE A 104 -11.14 -2.91 -2.58
N VAL A 105 -11.00 -2.50 -1.31
CA VAL A 105 -10.96 -3.45 -0.20
C VAL A 105 -12.23 -4.31 -0.15
N GLN A 106 -13.40 -3.71 -0.33
CA GLN A 106 -14.68 -4.42 -0.29
C GLN A 106 -14.87 -5.36 -1.49
N GLU A 107 -14.41 -4.96 -2.68
CA GLU A 107 -14.62 -5.70 -3.93
C GLU A 107 -13.55 -6.77 -4.20
N SER A 108 -12.36 -6.65 -3.61
CA SER A 108 -11.22 -7.53 -3.89
C SER A 108 -11.29 -8.93 -3.28
N GLY A 109 -12.22 -9.18 -2.35
CA GLY A 109 -12.37 -10.46 -1.66
C GLY A 109 -11.29 -10.75 -0.60
N VAL A 110 -10.49 -9.76 -0.22
CA VAL A 110 -9.52 -9.87 0.88
C VAL A 110 -10.24 -10.21 2.20
N ALA A 111 -9.61 -11.03 3.04
CA ALA A 111 -10.19 -11.41 4.33
C ALA A 111 -10.14 -10.26 5.35
N ALA A 112 -9.11 -9.41 5.27
CA ALA A 112 -8.93 -8.27 6.15
C ALA A 112 -8.06 -7.18 5.50
N ALA A 113 -8.22 -5.94 5.98
CA ALA A 113 -7.31 -4.84 5.71
C ALA A 113 -6.65 -4.36 7.01
N LEU A 114 -5.31 -4.38 7.05
CA LEU A 114 -4.49 -3.92 8.16
C LEU A 114 -3.84 -2.58 7.80
N PHE A 115 -4.27 -1.51 8.46
CA PHE A 115 -3.70 -0.18 8.27
C PHE A 115 -2.54 0.06 9.24
N LEU A 116 -1.36 0.38 8.70
CA LEU A 116 -0.16 0.69 9.47
C LEU A 116 0.02 2.21 9.57
N GLY A 117 0.28 2.70 10.79
CA GLY A 117 0.57 4.11 11.04
C GLY A 117 1.70 4.27 12.06
N GLY A 118 2.46 5.35 11.92
CA GLY A 118 3.39 5.84 12.92
C GLY A 118 2.71 6.84 13.86
N VAL A 119 3.07 6.77 15.14
CA VAL A 119 2.61 7.69 16.18
C VAL A 119 3.82 8.36 16.80
N ASP A 120 3.76 9.67 16.98
CA ASP A 120 4.74 10.41 17.77
C ASP A 120 4.56 10.08 19.26
N MET A 121 5.61 9.59 19.91
CA MET A 121 5.55 9.21 21.33
C MET A 121 5.25 10.39 22.25
N SER A 122 5.48 11.63 21.83
CA SER A 122 5.05 12.82 22.59
C SER A 122 3.53 12.96 22.69
N ASN A 123 2.78 12.29 21.80
CA ASN A 123 1.31 12.24 21.82
C ASN A 123 0.75 10.99 22.50
N ARG A 124 1.57 10.21 23.22
CA ARG A 124 1.05 9.08 24.00
C ARG A 124 0.18 9.57 25.14
N THR A 125 -0.95 8.89 25.34
CA THR A 125 -1.67 8.96 26.62
C THR A 125 -1.02 8.00 27.62
N ASP A 126 -1.19 8.24 28.92
CA ASP A 126 -0.65 7.37 29.98
C ASP A 126 -1.10 5.91 29.81
N ALA A 127 -2.29 5.68 29.27
CA ALA A 127 -2.81 4.35 28.96
C ALA A 127 -1.99 3.59 27.90
N GLN A 128 -1.19 4.29 27.10
CA GLN A 128 -0.35 3.71 26.05
C GLN A 128 1.11 3.51 26.48
N MET A 129 1.49 3.86 27.71
CA MET A 129 2.85 3.72 28.24
C MET A 129 3.12 2.41 28.99
N LEU A 130 2.08 1.59 29.23
CA LEU A 130 2.17 0.29 29.91
C LEU A 130 2.51 -0.84 28.94
#